data_AF-E6VL48-F1
#
_entry.id   AF-E6VL48-F1
#
_cell.length_a   1.000
_cell.length_b   1.000
_cell.length_c   1.000
_cell.angle_alpha   90.00
_cell.angle_beta   90.00
_cell.angle_gamma   90.00
#
_symmetry.space_group_name_H-M   'P 1'
#
loop_
_entity.id
_entity.type
_entity.pdbx_description
1 polymer ?
#
loop_
_entity_poly.entity_id
_entity_poly.type
_entity_poly.pdbx_seq_one_letter_code
_entity_poly.pdbx_strand_id
1 'polypeptide(L)' 'MLLAGCNPSGNQAASPGQLPYVPAEFQTCFRGVAGVPDKALSVSEVEALWKLDRVRSVAQQRCGKRFLAWYESLRKNWQ' A
#
# COMPACT_ATOMS: atom_id res chain seq x y z
N MET A 1 -26.81 10.10 -14.42
CA MET A 1 -25.42 9.98 -13.95
C MET A 1 -25.41 9.17 -12.67
N LEU A 2 -25.09 7.88 -12.74
CA LEU A 2 -24.94 7.02 -11.57
C LEU A 2 -23.44 6.75 -11.39
N LEU A 3 -22.82 7.51 -10.47
CA LEU A 3 -21.46 7.25 -10.01
C LEU A 3 -21.53 6.06 -9.05
N ALA A 4 -21.35 4.85 -9.59
CA ALA A 4 -21.11 3.66 -8.78
C ALA A 4 -19.73 3.80 -8.13
N GLY A 5 -19.72 4.26 -6.87
CA GLY A 5 -18.53 4.20 -6.04
C GLY A 5 -18.18 2.74 -5.77
N CYS A 6 -17.04 2.28 -6.29
CA CYS A 6 -16.50 0.98 -5.96
C CYS A 6 -16.07 0.98 -4.49
N ASN A 7 -16.91 0.39 -3.63
CA ASN A 7 -16.54 0.03 -2.27
C ASN A 7 -15.97 -1.39 -2.30
N PRO A 8 -14.66 -1.62 -2.04
CA PRO A 8 -14.11 -2.97 -1.96
C PRO A 8 -14.39 -3.54 -0.57
N SER A 9 -15.67 -3.69 -0.22
CA SER A 9 -16.08 -4.34 1.01
C SER A 9 -16.40 -5.80 0.72
N GLY A 10 -15.42 -6.67 1.03
CA GLY A 10 -15.66 -8.04 1.46
C GLY A 10 -15.97 -9.08 0.39
N ASN A 11 -15.06 -10.06 0.26
CA ASN A 11 -15.33 -11.43 -0.19
C ASN A 11 -16.09 -11.61 -1.51
N GLN A 12 -15.76 -10.87 -2.56
CA GLN A 12 -16.11 -11.34 -3.91
C GLN A 12 -15.10 -12.42 -4.32
N ALA A 13 -15.56 -13.66 -4.30
CA ALA A 13 -14.88 -14.76 -4.97
C ALA A 13 -14.65 -14.33 -6.42
N ALA A 14 -13.38 -14.20 -6.79
CA ALA A 14 -13.01 -13.81 -8.13
C ALA A 14 -13.61 -14.77 -9.16
N SER A 15 -14.28 -14.25 -10.18
CA SER A 15 -14.73 -15.05 -11.32
C SER A 15 -13.52 -15.77 -11.95
N PRO A 16 -13.68 -17.00 -12.47
CA PRO A 16 -12.59 -17.72 -13.13
C PRO A 16 -11.98 -16.85 -14.23
N GLY A 17 -10.70 -16.48 -14.07
CA GLY A 17 -9.98 -15.60 -15.00
C GLY A 17 -9.78 -14.14 -14.55
N GLN A 18 -10.38 -13.70 -13.44
CA GLN A 18 -10.16 -12.35 -12.90
C GLN A 18 -9.21 -12.39 -11.70
N LEU A 19 -8.08 -11.67 -11.75
CA LEU A 19 -7.18 -11.56 -10.59
C LEU A 19 -7.95 -11.05 -9.37
N PRO A 20 -7.74 -11.64 -8.18
CA PRO A 20 -8.42 -11.17 -6.99
C PRO A 20 -7.84 -9.82 -6.59
N TYR A 21 -8.67 -9.09 -5.86
CA TYR A 21 -8.32 -7.77 -5.41
C TYR A 21 -7.12 -7.82 -4.45
N VAL A 22 -6.25 -6.81 -4.53
CA VAL A 22 -5.12 -6.67 -3.61
C VAL A 22 -5.66 -6.48 -2.19
N PRO A 23 -5.27 -7.34 -1.23
CA PRO A 23 -5.73 -7.24 0.14
C PRO A 23 -5.50 -5.86 0.76
N ALA A 24 -6.46 -5.40 1.57
CA ALA A 24 -6.47 -4.04 2.12
C ALA A 24 -5.24 -3.73 2.99
N GLU A 25 -4.65 -4.74 3.63
CA GLU A 25 -3.41 -4.61 4.39
C GLU A 25 -2.24 -4.14 3.52
N PHE A 26 -2.19 -4.51 2.24
CA PHE A 26 -1.14 -4.04 1.33
C PHE A 26 -1.42 -2.62 0.83
N GLN A 27 -2.69 -2.24 0.69
CA GLN A 27 -3.06 -0.89 0.25
C GLN A 27 -2.68 0.16 1.29
N THR A 28 -2.86 -0.18 2.57
CA THR A 28 -2.44 0.71 3.67
C THR A 28 -0.92 0.87 3.74
N CYS A 29 -0.15 -0.14 3.32
CA CYS A 29 1.32 -0.10 3.31
C CYS A 29 1.93 0.90 2.30
N PHE A 30 1.25 1.15 1.17
CA PHE A 30 1.79 1.96 0.07
C PHE A 30 1.14 3.36 -0.02
N ARG A 31 0.54 3.86 1.07
CA ARG A 31 0.03 5.23 1.11
C ARG A 31 1.16 6.22 0.83
N GLY A 32 0.85 7.21 0.00
CA GLY A 32 1.80 8.22 -0.46
C GLY A 32 2.42 9.04 0.66
N VAL A 33 3.53 9.71 0.33
CA VAL A 33 4.17 10.67 1.24
C VAL A 33 3.33 11.94 1.33
N ALA A 34 3.29 12.56 2.52
CA ALA A 34 2.87 13.95 2.62
C ALA A 34 3.83 14.79 1.76
N GLY A 35 3.30 15.77 1.03
CA GLY A 35 4.09 16.59 0.11
C GLY A 35 5.25 17.32 0.79
N VAL A 36 6.19 17.82 -0.01
CA VAL A 36 7.28 18.66 0.49
C VAL A 36 6.67 19.94 1.07
N PRO A 37 6.95 20.28 2.34
CA PRO A 37 6.43 21.50 2.93
C PRO A 37 6.92 22.74 2.16
N ASP A 38 6.01 23.64 1.81
CA ASP A 38 6.34 24.96 1.22
C ASP A 38 6.67 25.98 2.32
N LYS A 39 7.64 25.62 3.17
CA LYS A 39 8.16 26.49 4.22
C LYS A 39 9.59 26.11 4.56
N ALA A 40 10.35 27.07 5.07
CA ALA A 40 11.63 26.78 5.70
C ALA A 40 11.40 25.89 6.93
N LEU A 41 12.15 24.79 7.01
CA LEU A 41 12.12 23.87 8.14
C LEU A 41 13.26 24.19 9.09
N SER A 42 12.98 24.12 10.39
CA SER A 42 14.02 24.07 11.41
C SER A 42 14.80 22.75 11.35
N VAL A 43 16.01 22.74 11.92
CA VAL A 43 16.82 21.52 12.03
C VAL A 43 16.04 20.39 12.72
N SER A 44 15.29 20.72 13.78
CA SER A 44 14.49 19.75 14.54
C SER A 44 13.37 19.12 13.71
N GLU A 45 12.72 19.90 12.84
CA GLU A 45 11.67 19.39 11.94
C GLU A 45 12.26 18.49 10.86
N VAL A 46 13.41 18.85 10.30
CA VAL A 46 14.13 18.01 9.33
C VAL A 46 14.52 16.67 9.95
N GLU A 47 15.08 16.67 11.15
CA GLU A 47 15.44 15.44 11.85
C GLU A 47 14.23 14.54 12.14
N ALA A 48 13.10 15.14 12.55
CA ALA A 48 11.87 14.41 12.80
C ALA A 48 11.34 13.75 11.53
N LEU A 49 11.29 14.49 10.42
CA LEU A 49 10.86 13.97 9.13
C LEU A 49 11.79 12.87 8.62
N TRP A 50 13.10 13.03 8.78
CA TRP A 50 14.09 12.03 8.40
C TRP A 50 13.92 10.73 9.20
N LYS A 51 13.72 10.82 10.52
CA LYS A 51 13.45 9.63 11.37
C LYS A 51 12.18 8.91 10.94
N LEU A 52 11.12 9.68 10.65
CA LEU A 52 9.85 9.12 10.18
C LEU A 52 10.02 8.42 8.83
N ASP A 53 10.79 9.00 7.91
CA ASP A 53 11.08 8.40 6.60
C ASP A 53 11.81 7.06 6.75
N ARG A 54 12.81 6.96 7.64
CA ARG A 54 13.51 5.70 7.91
C ARG A 54 12.57 4.60 8.39
N VAL A 55 11.67 4.92 9.33
CA VAL A 55 10.66 3.96 9.81
C VAL A 55 9.73 3.52 8.67
N ARG A 56 9.26 4.47 7.86
CA ARG A 56 8.40 4.20 6.71
C ARG A 56 9.10 3.32 5.68
N SER A 57 10.36 3.59 5.35
CA SER A 57 11.13 2.80 4.40
C SER A 57 11.24 1.34 4.82
N VAL A 58 11.52 1.07 6.10
CA VAL A 58 11.55 -0.29 6.65
C VAL A 58 10.17 -0.95 6.59
N ALA A 59 9.11 -0.22 6.93
CA ALA A 59 7.74 -0.72 6.84
C ALA A 59 7.36 -1.09 5.40
N GLN A 60 7.68 -0.22 4.43
CA GLN A 60 7.44 -0.46 3.00
C GLN A 60 8.22 -1.68 2.49
N GLN A 61 9.49 -1.85 2.90
CA GLN A 61 10.26 -3.04 2.53
C GLN A 61 9.61 -4.33 3.05
N ARG A 62 9.15 -4.34 4.31
CA ARG A 62 8.47 -5.50 4.90
C ARG A 62 7.14 -5.78 4.20
N CYS A 63 6.36 -4.75 3.93
CA CYS A 63 5.10 -4.88 3.19
C CYS A 63 5.34 -5.37 1.75
N GLY A 64 6.35 -4.85 1.05
CA GLY A 64 6.72 -5.29 -0.30
C GLY A 64 7.09 -6.77 -0.36
N LYS A 65 7.90 -7.25 0.59
CA LYS A 65 8.22 -8.68 0.69
C LYS A 65 6.98 -9.55 0.87
N ARG A 66 6.06 -9.15 1.76
CA ARG A 66 4.79 -9.86 1.99
C ARG A 66 3.88 -9.83 0.76
N PHE A 67 3.82 -8.70 0.06
CA PHE A 67 3.04 -8.54 -1.16
C PHE A 67 3.55 -9.46 -2.28
N LEU A 68 4.87 -9.51 -2.48
CA LEU A 68 5.49 -10.43 -3.45
C LEU A 68 5.20 -11.90 -3.10
N ALA A 69 5.28 -12.27 -1.81
CA ALA A 69 4.96 -13.63 -1.37
C ALA A 69 3.48 -13.99 -1.60
N TRP A 70 2.56 -13.06 -1.33
CA TRP A 70 1.14 -13.22 -1.63
C TRP A 70 0.90 -13.42 -3.13
N TYR A 71 1.50 -12.57 -3.97
CA TYR A 71 1.37 -12.67 -5.42
C TYR A 71 1.95 -13.99 -5.96
N GLU A 72 3.09 -14.43 -5.44
CA GLU A 72 3.70 -15.70 -5.81
C GLU A 72 2.82 -16.89 -5.44
N SER A 73 2.22 -16.87 -4.24
CA SER A 73 1.23 -17.88 -3.84
C SER A 73 0.02 -17.88 -4.76
N LEU A 74 -0.46 -16.70 -5.14
CA LEU A 74 -1.57 -16.57 -6.06
C LEU A 74 -1.23 -17.19 -7.41
N ARG A 75 -0.11 -16.79 -8.01
CA ARG A 75 0.35 -17.29 -9.30
C ARG A 75 0.44 -18.82 -9.35
N LYS A 76 0.90 -19.46 -8.27
CA LYS A 76 1.00 -20.93 -8.19
C LYS A 76 -0.35 -21.63 -8.13
N ASN A 77 -1.33 -21.00 -7.50
CA ASN A 77 -2.64 -21.60 -7.23
C ASN A 77 -3.71 -21.17 -8.26
N TRP A 78 -3.36 -20.28 -9.18
CA TRP A 78 -4.23 -19.78 -10.24
C TRP A 78 -4.11 -20.70 -11.47
N GLN A 79 -4.85 -21.81 -11.43
CA GLN A 79 -5.18 -22.67 -12.58
C GLN A 79 -6.64 -22.44 -12.99
#